data_AF-A0AAD5NZ41-F1
#
_entry.id   AF-A0AAD5NZ41-F1
#
_cell.length_a   1.000
_cell.length_b   1.000
_cell.length_c   1.000
_cell.angle_alpha   90.00
_cell.angle_beta   90.00
_cell.angle_gamma   90.00
#
_symmetry.space_group_name_H-M   'P 1'
#
loop_
_entity.id
_entity.type
_entity.pdbx_description
1 polymer ?
#
loop_
_entity_poly.entity_id
_entity_poly.type
_entity_poly.pdbx_seq_one_letter_code
_entity_poly.pdbx_strand_id
1 'polypeptide(L)'
;MQVSKDIKYADKQPIVPWGPRYTKSSDQDVQINLAISAAFTAWIAIKRYAEYKPLQFLAFSFVYRIFEKLKSFEPAVSPTITENGEDDGRALRMGKRILRSLALVFSCITIASLGYTGVLNLMEYVSGSIPAFLYNNQELLVTAASAVMLWIMASYYR
;
A
#
# COMPACT_ATOMS: atom_id res chain seq x y z
N MET A 1 15.50 23.42 -26.28
CA MET A 1 14.13 22.89 -26.44
C MET A 1 13.64 22.37 -25.10
N GLN A 2 12.60 22.97 -24.52
CA GLN A 2 11.95 22.47 -23.30
C GLN A 2 10.91 21.45 -23.75
N VAL A 3 11.16 20.17 -23.49
CA VAL A 3 10.24 19.07 -23.85
C VAL A 3 9.04 19.11 -22.90
N SER A 4 7.83 18.90 -23.42
CA SER A 4 6.60 18.89 -22.61
C SER A 4 6.70 17.84 -21.50
N LYS A 5 6.09 18.12 -20.35
CA LYS A 5 6.11 17.19 -19.20
C LYS A 5 5.49 15.84 -19.57
N ASP A 6 4.52 15.83 -20.47
CA ASP A 6 3.84 14.60 -20.90
C ASP A 6 4.76 13.70 -21.71
N ILE A 7 5.62 14.27 -22.57
CA ILE A 7 6.62 13.52 -23.34
C ILE A 7 7.78 13.07 -22.42
N LYS A 8 8.18 13.91 -21.46
CA LYS A 8 9.26 13.59 -20.51
C LYS A 8 8.89 12.49 -19.51
N TYR A 9 7.60 12.31 -19.21
CA TYR A 9 7.10 11.34 -18.22
C TYR A 9 6.15 10.30 -18.83
N ALA A 10 6.15 10.13 -20.15
CA ALA A 10 5.32 9.14 -20.84
C ALA A 10 5.50 7.73 -20.25
N ASP A 11 6.74 7.34 -19.96
CA ASP A 11 7.07 6.02 -19.39
C ASP A 11 6.56 5.80 -17.95
N LYS A 12 6.14 6.86 -17.27
CA LYS A 12 5.65 6.81 -15.87
C LYS A 12 4.13 6.95 -15.77
N GLN A 13 3.43 6.94 -16.91
CA GLN A 13 1.98 7.03 -16.89
C GLN A 13 1.37 5.72 -16.36
N PRO A 14 0.34 5.82 -15.50
CA PRO A 14 -0.35 4.64 -15.00
C PRO A 14 -1.14 3.97 -16.13
N ILE A 15 -1.26 2.64 -16.08
CA ILE A 15 -1.99 1.84 -17.09
C ILE A 15 -3.45 2.32 -17.21
N VAL A 16 -4.05 2.66 -16.08
CA VAL A 16 -5.37 3.29 -16.02
C VAL A 16 -5.26 4.71 -15.46
N PRO A 17 -6.05 5.68 -15.95
CA PRO A 17 -5.90 7.10 -15.58
C PRO A 17 -5.97 7.39 -14.07
N TRP A 18 -6.66 6.51 -13.32
CA TRP A 18 -6.91 6.60 -11.89
C TRP A 18 -6.01 5.67 -11.04
N GLY A 19 -5.07 4.96 -11.67
CA GLY A 19 -4.19 4.02 -11.00
C GLY A 19 -2.98 4.67 -10.32
N PRO A 20 -2.26 3.92 -9.46
CA PRO A 20 -1.05 4.40 -8.79
C PRO A 20 0.04 4.78 -9.79
N ARG A 21 0.76 5.86 -9.53
CA ARG A 21 1.81 6.37 -10.43
C ARG A 21 3.19 6.00 -9.94
N TYR A 22 4.09 5.60 -10.85
CA TYR A 22 5.47 5.27 -10.49
C TYR A 22 6.20 6.48 -9.89
N THR A 23 6.65 6.33 -8.66
CA THR A 23 7.33 7.33 -7.85
C THR A 23 8.21 6.62 -6.80
N LYS A 24 9.47 6.37 -7.16
CA LYS A 24 10.44 5.74 -6.26
C LYS A 24 10.74 6.65 -5.05
N SER A 25 10.66 6.09 -3.86
CA SER A 25 11.08 6.73 -2.60
C SER A 25 12.61 6.79 -2.48
N SER A 26 13.13 7.49 -1.47
CA SER A 26 14.56 7.47 -1.14
C SER A 26 15.03 6.05 -0.80
N ASP A 27 16.30 5.72 -1.03
CA ASP A 27 16.80 4.37 -0.72
C ASP A 27 16.66 4.02 0.77
N GLN A 28 16.81 5.01 1.65
CA GLN A 28 16.53 4.86 3.08
C GLN A 28 15.06 4.52 3.34
N ASP A 29 14.11 5.18 2.68
CA ASP A 29 12.69 4.87 2.84
C ASP A 29 12.33 3.50 2.30
N VAL A 30 12.95 3.06 1.20
CA VAL A 30 12.78 1.72 0.65
C VAL A 30 13.25 0.67 1.64
N GLN A 31 14.40 0.89 2.30
CA GLN A 31 14.92 0.00 3.35
C GLN A 31 14.02 -0.03 4.58
N ILE A 32 13.51 1.12 5.04
CA ILE A 32 12.57 1.18 6.17
C ILE A 32 11.28 0.41 5.83
N ASN A 33 10.72 0.62 4.64
CA ASN A 33 9.53 -0.11 4.21
C ASN A 33 9.79 -1.61 4.15
N LEU A 34 10.95 -2.03 3.64
CA LEU A 34 11.36 -3.44 3.60
C LEU A 34 11.47 -4.03 5.00
N ALA A 35 12.11 -3.30 5.93
CA ALA A 35 12.29 -3.73 7.31
C ALA A 35 10.95 -3.90 8.03
N ILE A 36 10.00 -2.97 7.83
CA ILE A 36 8.63 -3.07 8.36
C ILE A 36 7.96 -4.34 7.82
N SER A 37 7.96 -4.54 6.49
CA SER A 37 7.35 -5.73 5.87
C SER A 37 7.99 -7.03 6.35
N ALA A 38 9.32 -7.08 6.45
CA ALA A 38 10.05 -8.24 6.93
C ALA A 38 9.75 -8.54 8.40
N ALA A 39 9.70 -7.52 9.26
CA ALA A 39 9.43 -7.68 10.68
C ALA A 39 8.04 -8.27 10.94
N PHE A 40 6.99 -7.76 10.28
CA PHE A 40 5.64 -8.29 10.44
C PHE A 40 5.46 -9.68 9.80
N THR A 41 6.15 -9.95 8.69
CA THR A 41 6.19 -11.28 8.08
C THR A 41 6.87 -12.29 9.01
N ALA A 42 8.01 -11.92 9.61
CA ALA A 42 8.70 -12.74 10.58
C ALA A 42 7.86 -12.98 11.84
N TRP A 43 7.14 -11.95 12.32
CA TRP A 43 6.24 -12.10 13.46
C TRP A 43 5.21 -13.21 13.23
N ILE A 44 4.45 -13.15 12.14
CA ILE A 44 3.44 -14.18 11.85
C ILE A 44 4.07 -15.55 11.58
N ALA A 45 5.25 -15.59 10.94
CA ALA A 45 5.97 -16.83 10.66
C ALA A 45 6.45 -17.52 11.95
N ILE A 46 6.87 -16.77 12.97
CA ILE A 46 7.32 -17.33 14.26
C ILE A 46 6.14 -17.70 15.15
N LYS A 47 5.13 -16.82 15.25
CA LYS A 47 4.03 -17.02 16.20
C LYS A 47 2.97 -18.00 15.73
N ARG A 48 2.72 -18.11 14.42
CA ARG A 48 1.84 -19.10 13.75
C ARG A 48 0.35 -19.11 14.15
N TYR A 49 0.01 -18.64 15.35
CA TYR A 49 -1.33 -18.43 15.91
C TYR A 49 -1.60 -16.93 16.13
N ALA A 50 -0.92 -16.07 15.36
CA ALA A 50 -0.97 -14.62 15.59
C ALA A 50 -2.29 -13.97 15.15
N GLU A 51 -3.25 -14.75 14.63
CA GLU A 51 -4.42 -14.25 13.92
C GLU A 51 -3.98 -13.21 12.88
N TYR A 52 -4.90 -12.32 12.49
CA TYR A 52 -4.59 -11.19 11.62
C TYR A 52 -3.96 -9.99 12.35
N LYS A 53 -3.47 -10.13 13.60
CA LYS A 53 -2.85 -9.01 14.33
C LYS A 53 -1.62 -8.45 13.61
N PRO A 54 -0.67 -9.26 13.10
CA PRO A 54 0.46 -8.73 12.34
C PRO A 54 0.02 -7.96 11.09
N LEU A 55 -1.04 -8.44 10.40
CA LEU A 55 -1.62 -7.74 9.25
C LEU A 55 -2.24 -6.40 9.64
N GLN A 56 -2.92 -6.30 10.78
CA GLN A 56 -3.49 -5.04 11.28
C GLN A 56 -2.41 -4.00 11.57
N PHE A 57 -1.36 -4.37 12.32
CA PHE A 57 -0.25 -3.45 12.62
C PHE A 57 0.56 -3.06 11.38
N LEU A 58 0.76 -4.01 10.45
CA LEU A 58 1.34 -3.77 9.14
C LEU A 58 0.52 -2.74 8.37
N ALA A 59 -0.81 -2.88 8.34
CA ALA A 59 -1.70 -1.95 7.68
C ALA A 59 -1.58 -0.54 8.27
N PHE A 60 -1.63 -0.39 9.61
CA PHE A 60 -1.43 0.92 10.25
C PHE A 60 -0.08 1.55 9.92
N SER A 61 0.99 0.76 9.96
CA SER A 61 2.34 1.21 9.63
C SER A 61 2.41 1.74 8.20
N PHE A 62 1.84 1.01 7.23
CA PHE A 62 1.86 1.42 5.83
C PHE A 62 0.88 2.54 5.50
N VAL A 63 -0.25 2.67 6.22
CA VAL A 63 -1.13 3.84 6.10
C VAL A 63 -0.34 5.10 6.44
N TYR A 64 0.41 5.09 7.55
CA TYR A 64 1.25 6.21 7.95
C TYR A 64 2.37 6.49 6.94
N ARG A 65 3.10 5.45 6.51
CA ARG A 65 4.22 5.60 5.55
C ARG A 65 3.75 6.16 4.20
N ILE A 66 2.64 5.67 3.67
CA ILE A 66 2.07 6.17 2.42
C ILE A 66 1.52 7.58 2.61
N PHE A 67 0.86 7.87 3.74
CA PHE A 67 0.37 9.20 4.05
C PHE A 67 1.50 10.24 4.08
N GLU A 68 2.60 9.97 4.79
CA GLU A 68 3.76 10.86 4.80
C GLU A 68 4.42 10.99 3.42
N LYS A 69 4.50 9.89 2.65
CA LYS A 69 4.97 9.95 1.26
C LYS A 69 4.11 10.88 0.41
N LEU A 70 2.78 10.76 0.48
CA LEU A 70 1.84 11.56 -0.29
C LEU A 70 1.90 13.05 0.05
N LYS A 71 2.26 13.39 1.29
CA LYS A 71 2.44 14.78 1.74
C LYS A 71 3.48 15.53 0.91
N SER A 72 4.56 14.85 0.48
CA SER A 72 5.61 15.46 -0.36
C SER A 72 5.13 15.84 -1.78
N PHE A 73 3.96 15.37 -2.18
CA PHE A 73 3.36 15.60 -3.50
C PHE A 73 2.15 16.51 -3.47
N GLU A 74 1.82 17.07 -2.31
CA GLU A 74 0.81 18.11 -2.24
C GLU A 74 1.36 19.40 -2.87
N PRO A 75 0.56 20.09 -3.72
CA PRO A 75 0.97 21.37 -4.25
C PRO A 75 1.15 22.36 -3.09
N ALA A 76 2.21 23.17 -3.15
CA ALA A 76 2.38 24.31 -2.26
C ALA A 76 1.24 25.30 -2.55
N VAL A 77 0.20 25.29 -1.71
CA VAL A 77 -0.91 26.24 -1.79
C VAL A 77 -0.58 27.38 -0.82
N SER A 78 -0.58 28.61 -1.31
CA SER A 78 -0.52 29.80 -0.46
C SER A 78 -1.68 29.74 0.55
N PRO A 79 -1.43 29.87 1.85
CA PRO A 79 -2.50 29.78 2.84
C PRO A 79 -3.50 30.90 2.59
N THR A 80 -4.74 30.55 2.25
CA THR A 80 -5.86 31.49 2.23
C THR A 80 -6.32 31.63 3.68
N ILE A 81 -5.66 32.52 4.42
CA ILE A 81 -6.01 32.78 5.81
C ILE A 81 -7.34 33.51 5.81
N THR A 82 -8.39 32.86 6.33
CA THR A 82 -9.70 33.50 6.55
C THR A 82 -9.60 34.54 7.67
N GLU A 83 -10.59 35.42 7.79
CA GLU A 83 -10.65 36.46 8.83
C GLU A 83 -10.52 35.91 10.27
N ASN A 84 -10.86 34.64 10.47
CA ASN A 84 -10.73 33.91 11.74
C ASN A 84 -9.35 33.25 11.96
N GLY A 85 -8.39 33.44 11.04
CA GLY A 85 -7.05 32.82 11.13
C GLY A 85 -7.00 31.34 10.74
N GLU A 86 -8.11 30.76 10.24
CA GLU A 86 -8.20 29.34 9.87
C GLU A 86 -7.91 29.11 8.37
N ASP A 87 -7.06 28.11 8.08
CA ASP A 87 -6.83 27.59 6.72
C ASP A 87 -7.87 26.50 6.44
N ASP A 88 -9.03 26.93 5.94
CA ASP A 88 -10.20 26.09 5.60
C ASP A 88 -9.83 24.90 4.70
N GLY A 89 -8.82 25.06 3.85
CA GLY A 89 -8.37 24.02 2.92
C GLY A 89 -7.46 22.96 3.55
N ARG A 90 -6.91 23.18 4.74
CA ARG A 90 -5.92 22.27 5.36
C ARG A 90 -6.54 20.95 5.81
N ALA A 91 -7.68 21.01 6.50
CA ALA A 91 -8.38 19.82 6.99
C ALA A 91 -8.85 18.92 5.84
N LEU A 92 -9.41 19.52 4.78
CA LEU A 92 -9.87 18.80 3.59
C LEU A 92 -8.71 18.13 2.84
N ARG A 93 -7.55 18.80 2.70
CA ARG A 93 -6.34 18.21 2.09
C ARG A 93 -5.84 17.01 2.89
N MET A 94 -5.76 17.14 4.21
CA MET A 94 -5.37 16.06 5.10
C MET A 94 -6.34 14.87 5.01
N GLY A 95 -7.66 15.13 5.00
CA GLY A 95 -8.72 14.14 4.80
C GLY A 95 -8.60 13.38 3.48
N LYS A 96 -8.34 14.09 2.38
CA LYS A 96 -8.11 13.47 1.07
C LYS A 96 -6.86 12.60 1.05
N ARG A 97 -5.81 13.00 1.76
CA ARG A 97 -4.56 12.24 1.85
C ARG A 97 -4.74 10.95 2.65
N ILE A 98 -5.42 11.00 3.79
CA ILE A 98 -5.68 9.80 4.59
C ILE A 98 -6.61 8.83 3.86
N LEU A 99 -7.62 9.33 3.13
CA LEU A 99 -8.48 8.47 2.34
C LEU A 99 -7.70 7.74 1.23
N ARG A 100 -6.79 8.45 0.55
CA ARG A 100 -5.91 7.86 -0.47
C ARG A 100 -4.97 6.81 0.12
N SER A 101 -4.33 7.09 1.26
CA SER A 101 -3.43 6.12 1.88
C SER A 101 -4.18 4.87 2.35
N LEU A 102 -5.36 5.03 2.95
CA LEU A 102 -6.24 3.92 3.32
C LEU A 102 -6.63 3.11 2.10
N ALA A 103 -7.12 3.76 1.03
CA ALA A 103 -7.51 3.09 -0.20
C ALA A 103 -6.36 2.26 -0.78
N LEU A 104 -5.14 2.80 -0.85
CA LEU A 104 -3.97 2.08 -1.36
C LEU A 104 -3.61 0.86 -0.50
N VAL A 105 -3.65 0.99 0.83
CA VAL A 105 -3.33 -0.11 1.76
C VAL A 105 -4.37 -1.21 1.67
N PHE A 106 -5.66 -0.86 1.80
CA PHE A 106 -6.74 -1.84 1.68
C PHE A 106 -6.76 -2.51 0.31
N SER A 107 -6.45 -1.78 -0.77
CA SER A 107 -6.34 -2.38 -2.10
C SER A 107 -5.28 -3.47 -2.15
N CYS A 108 -4.09 -3.23 -1.55
CA CYS A 108 -3.03 -4.25 -1.50
C CYS A 108 -3.50 -5.50 -0.72
N ILE A 109 -4.15 -5.29 0.43
CA ILE A 109 -4.66 -6.39 1.26
C ILE A 109 -5.78 -7.15 0.53
N THR A 110 -6.71 -6.44 -0.12
CA THR A 110 -7.81 -7.05 -0.88
C THR A 110 -7.28 -7.86 -2.06
N ILE A 111 -6.29 -7.35 -2.81
CA ILE A 111 -5.67 -8.10 -3.92
C ILE A 111 -4.98 -9.35 -3.38
N ALA A 112 -4.24 -9.25 -2.27
CA ALA A 112 -3.60 -10.42 -1.65
C ALA A 112 -4.62 -11.46 -1.18
N SER A 113 -5.68 -11.03 -0.49
CA SER A 113 -6.76 -11.90 0.00
C SER A 113 -7.55 -12.55 -1.13
N LEU A 114 -7.97 -11.78 -2.14
CA LEU A 114 -8.68 -12.32 -3.30
C LEU A 114 -7.80 -13.21 -4.16
N GLY A 115 -6.50 -12.87 -4.31
CA GLY A 115 -5.53 -13.71 -5.00
C GLY A 115 -5.35 -15.05 -4.30
N TYR A 116 -5.25 -15.05 -2.96
CA TYR A 116 -5.20 -16.27 -2.17
C TYR A 116 -6.44 -17.13 -2.37
N THR A 117 -7.64 -16.55 -2.23
CA THR A 117 -8.91 -17.25 -2.49
C THR A 117 -9.00 -17.77 -3.93
N GLY A 118 -8.57 -16.98 -4.91
CA GLY A 118 -8.56 -17.39 -6.31
C GLY A 118 -7.64 -18.59 -6.58
N VAL A 119 -6.47 -18.62 -5.93
CA VAL A 119 -5.57 -19.79 -5.99
C VAL A 119 -6.23 -21.01 -5.38
N LEU A 120 -6.89 -20.88 -4.22
CA LEU A 120 -7.60 -22.00 -3.60
C LEU A 120 -8.70 -22.56 -4.52
N ASN A 121 -9.53 -21.68 -5.08
CA ASN A 121 -10.60 -22.08 -5.99
C ASN A 121 -10.07 -22.76 -7.26
N LEU A 122 -8.95 -22.26 -7.81
CA LEU A 122 -8.31 -22.88 -8.97
C LEU A 122 -7.77 -24.28 -8.63
N MET A 123 -7.16 -24.45 -7.45
CA MET A 123 -6.64 -25.75 -7.02
C MET A 123 -7.75 -26.75 -6.74
N GLU A 124 -8.84 -26.32 -6.12
CA GLU A 124 -10.02 -27.16 -5.94
C GLU A 124 -10.62 -27.57 -7.29
N TYR A 125 -10.71 -26.64 -8.24
CA TYR A 125 -11.20 -26.93 -9.59
C TYR A 125 -10.32 -27.94 -10.35
N VAL A 126 -8.99 -27.83 -10.25
CA VAL A 126 -8.05 -28.68 -11.00
C VAL A 126 -7.80 -30.03 -10.30
N SER A 127 -7.68 -30.05 -8.98
CA SER A 127 -7.25 -31.23 -8.21
C SER A 127 -8.35 -31.89 -7.38
N GLY A 128 -9.53 -31.26 -7.29
CA GLY A 128 -10.66 -31.76 -6.49
C GLY A 128 -10.48 -31.65 -4.99
N SER A 129 -9.38 -31.05 -4.50
CA SER A 129 -9.15 -30.85 -3.06
C SER A 129 -8.24 -29.64 -2.80
N ILE A 130 -8.35 -29.06 -1.61
CA ILE A 130 -7.46 -27.98 -1.16
C ILE A 130 -6.32 -28.59 -0.32
N PRO A 131 -5.04 -28.36 -0.66
CA PRO A 131 -3.93 -28.84 0.16
C PRO A 131 -4.01 -28.30 1.59
N ALA A 132 -3.90 -29.21 2.58
CA ALA A 132 -3.96 -28.86 4.00
C ALA A 132 -2.91 -27.81 4.40
N PHE A 133 -1.76 -27.78 3.71
CA PHE A 133 -0.76 -26.74 3.91
C PHE A 133 -1.32 -25.34 3.66
N LEU A 134 -2.02 -25.11 2.53
CA LEU A 134 -2.55 -23.78 2.22
C LEU A 134 -3.59 -23.39 3.27
N TYR A 135 -4.57 -24.26 3.50
CA TYR A 135 -5.64 -24.05 4.47
C TYR A 135 -5.11 -23.67 5.87
N ASN A 136 -4.13 -24.43 6.39
CA ASN A 136 -3.54 -24.20 7.72
C ASN A 136 -2.61 -22.98 7.80
N ASN A 137 -2.27 -22.37 6.65
CA ASN A 137 -1.32 -21.26 6.56
C ASN A 137 -1.95 -19.98 5.99
N GLN A 138 -3.28 -19.89 5.91
CA GLN A 138 -3.98 -18.76 5.29
C GLN A 138 -3.50 -17.41 5.84
N GLU A 139 -3.47 -17.25 7.15
CA GLU A 139 -3.09 -15.98 7.78
C GLU A 139 -1.65 -15.57 7.43
N LEU A 140 -0.72 -16.54 7.46
CA LEU A 140 0.68 -16.34 7.07
C LEU A 140 0.78 -15.89 5.62
N LEU A 141 0.13 -16.63 4.71
CA LEU A 141 0.24 -16.40 3.27
C LEU A 141 -0.36 -15.05 2.86
N VAL A 142 -1.55 -14.74 3.37
CA VAL A 142 -2.21 -13.44 3.11
C VAL A 142 -1.40 -12.28 3.69
N THR A 143 -0.85 -12.43 4.91
CA THR A 143 -0.04 -11.39 5.54
C THR A 143 1.27 -11.18 4.80
N ALA A 144 1.98 -12.24 4.44
CA ALA A 144 3.25 -12.16 3.71
C ALA A 144 3.04 -11.54 2.32
N ALA A 145 2.01 -11.98 1.58
CA ALA A 145 1.66 -11.40 0.28
C ALA A 145 1.31 -9.91 0.41
N SER A 146 0.51 -9.54 1.41
CA SER A 146 0.18 -8.14 1.70
C SER A 146 1.43 -7.32 2.04
N ALA A 147 2.36 -7.85 2.83
CA ALA A 147 3.61 -7.19 3.19
C ALA A 147 4.49 -6.90 1.98
N VAL A 148 4.57 -7.83 1.03
CA VAL A 148 5.28 -7.64 -0.24
C VAL A 148 4.60 -6.57 -1.09
N MET A 149 3.28 -6.63 -1.28
CA MET A 149 2.55 -5.64 -2.06
C MET A 149 2.65 -4.24 -1.45
N LEU A 150 2.53 -4.12 -0.12
CA LEU A 150 2.64 -2.86 0.60
C LEU A 150 4.04 -2.27 0.52
N TRP A 151 5.08 -3.11 0.63
CA TRP A 151 6.46 -2.69 0.42
C TRP A 151 6.65 -2.11 -0.99
N ILE A 152 6.16 -2.79 -2.03
CA ILE A 152 6.24 -2.32 -3.41
C ILE A 152 5.47 -1.00 -3.57
N MET A 153 4.22 -0.96 -3.10
CA MET A 153 3.34 0.22 -3.20
C MET A 153 3.99 1.44 -2.54
N ALA A 154 4.39 1.34 -1.28
CA ALA A 154 4.98 2.45 -0.54
C ALA A 154 6.37 2.85 -1.06
N SER A 155 7.12 1.93 -1.66
CA SER A 155 8.48 2.19 -2.16
C SER A 155 8.49 2.76 -3.57
N TYR A 156 7.57 2.33 -4.44
CA TYR A 156 7.66 2.62 -5.87
C TYR A 156 6.44 3.33 -6.46
N TYR A 157 5.35 3.48 -5.71
CA TYR A 157 4.10 4.06 -6.23
C TYR A 157 3.52 5.13 -5.30
N ARG A 158 2.55 5.90 -5.82
CA ARG A 158 1.74 6.89 -5.09
C ARG A 158 0.33 6.97 -5.67
#